data_AF-A0A855X4H1-F1
#
_entry.id   AF-A0A855X4H1-F1
#
_cell.length_a   1.000
_cell.length_b   1.000
_cell.length_c   1.000
_cell.angle_alpha   90.00
_cell.angle_beta   90.00
_cell.angle_gamma   90.00
#
_symmetry.space_group_name_H-M   'P 1'
#
loop_
_entity.id
_entity.type
_entity.pdbx_description
1 polymer ?
#
loop_
_entity_poly.entity_id
_entity_poly.type
_entity_poly.pdbx_seq_one_letter_code
_entity_poly.pdbx_strand_id
1 'polypeptide(L)'
;MSRKPLRTESFSQCPLPISQHDTVQLGHGSGGVMMHDLIGRLFRWAFDNPTLNRMDDQAVLALDSNRIAVSTDSFVIDPLFFPGGDIGELAVYGTVNDVAMCGAKPLYLTAGFIIEEGFSLSDLQTIVVSMRDAAHACGVTIVTGDTKVVNKGKGDKLFINTTGIGIIGHDFVISGSNLQPDDVIILSGSIAEHGIAVLSKREGLTFETSIVSDAAPLHELVQVMIAAGGNGIHAMRDPTRGGVAATLNELASSSHVGIRVIEKAVPVQSAVASACGLLGLDPLHVANEGKLIAAVSPASADRVLAAMRAHPRGANAAIIGSVTAADPGRVQLQTILGSWRILDMPVGEQLPRIC
;
A
#
# COMPACT_ATOMS: atom_id res chain seq x y z
N MET A 1 44.32 -18.82 -2.23
CA MET A 1 43.10 -19.37 -1.61
C MET A 1 41.99 -19.32 -2.65
N SER A 2 41.54 -20.49 -3.08
CA SER A 2 40.71 -20.73 -4.25
C SER A 2 39.26 -20.29 -4.02
N ARG A 3 38.72 -19.43 -4.90
CA ARG A 3 37.28 -19.14 -4.99
C ARG A 3 36.60 -20.33 -5.66
N LYS A 4 35.67 -20.98 -4.95
CA LYS A 4 34.79 -21.99 -5.54
C LYS A 4 33.82 -21.31 -6.53
N PRO A 5 33.63 -21.84 -7.75
CA PRO A 5 32.56 -21.39 -8.62
C PRO A 5 31.21 -21.95 -8.13
N LEU A 6 30.16 -21.13 -8.25
CA LEU A 6 28.77 -21.55 -8.06
C LEU A 6 28.42 -22.57 -9.16
N ARG A 7 27.89 -23.73 -8.75
CA ARG A 7 27.45 -24.80 -9.65
C ARG A 7 26.20 -24.35 -10.40
N THR A 8 26.27 -24.38 -11.74
CA THR A 8 25.13 -24.29 -12.64
C THR A 8 24.62 -25.69 -12.95
N GLU A 9 23.53 -26.12 -12.33
CA GLU A 9 22.75 -27.26 -12.82
C GLU A 9 21.25 -27.01 -12.66
N SER A 10 20.54 -27.19 -13.79
CA SER A 10 19.07 -27.31 -13.99
C SER A 10 18.49 -26.23 -14.93
N PHE A 11 18.59 -26.49 -16.24
CA PHE A 11 17.90 -25.76 -17.30
C PHE A 11 16.43 -26.22 -17.38
N SER A 12 15.49 -25.46 -16.81
CA SER A 12 14.04 -25.46 -17.14
C SER A 12 13.27 -24.32 -16.44
N GLN A 13 13.89 -23.16 -16.27
CA GLN A 13 13.18 -21.96 -15.78
C GLN A 13 13.54 -20.79 -16.69
N CYS A 14 12.50 -20.09 -17.15
CA CYS A 14 12.60 -18.80 -17.81
C CYS A 14 13.58 -17.91 -17.03
N PRO A 15 14.54 -17.20 -17.68
CA PRO A 15 15.52 -16.42 -16.94
C PRO A 15 14.78 -15.31 -16.19
N LEU A 16 14.64 -15.49 -14.87
CA LEU A 16 14.27 -14.41 -13.96
C LEU A 16 15.24 -13.25 -14.17
N PRO A 17 14.77 -11.98 -14.16
CA PRO A 17 15.65 -10.85 -14.35
C PRO A 17 16.75 -10.87 -13.30
N ILE A 18 17.98 -10.73 -13.79
CA ILE A 18 19.23 -10.85 -13.06
C ILE A 18 19.27 -9.77 -11.96
N SER A 19 19.09 -10.16 -10.70
CA SER A 19 19.21 -9.27 -9.52
C SER A 19 20.68 -9.00 -9.14
N GLN A 20 21.60 -8.86 -10.12
CA GLN A 20 23.02 -8.56 -9.90
C GLN A 20 23.29 -7.07 -10.10
N HIS A 21 22.66 -6.22 -9.30
CA HIS A 21 23.06 -4.82 -9.20
C HIS A 21 24.06 -4.66 -8.06
N ASP A 22 25.24 -4.12 -8.35
CA ASP A 22 26.24 -3.77 -7.32
C ASP A 22 25.86 -2.47 -6.55
N THR A 23 24.79 -1.79 -6.96
CA THR A 23 24.32 -0.52 -6.39
C THR A 23 22.80 -0.48 -6.24
N VAL A 24 22.29 0.35 -5.33
CA VAL A 24 20.84 0.56 -5.13
C VAL A 24 20.24 1.29 -6.34
N GLN A 25 19.26 0.67 -7.00
CA GLN A 25 18.48 1.22 -8.09
C GLN A 25 17.11 1.77 -7.62
N LEU A 26 16.49 2.63 -8.41
CA LEU A 26 15.12 3.14 -8.15
C LEU A 26 14.09 2.01 -8.00
N GLY A 27 14.21 0.95 -8.79
CA GLY A 27 13.34 -0.23 -8.69
C GLY A 27 13.34 -0.93 -7.32
N HIS A 28 14.37 -0.73 -6.48
CA HIS A 28 14.34 -1.24 -5.10
C HIS A 28 13.37 -0.47 -4.18
N GLY A 29 12.81 0.66 -4.62
CA GLY A 29 11.81 1.43 -3.88
C GLY A 29 10.40 1.37 -4.47
N SER A 30 10.17 0.57 -5.52
CA SER A 30 8.95 0.62 -6.36
C SER A 30 7.77 -0.23 -5.89
N GLY A 31 7.86 -0.92 -4.74
CA GLY A 31 6.82 -1.87 -4.29
C GLY A 31 6.83 -3.23 -5.00
N GLY A 32 7.74 -3.43 -5.96
CA GLY A 32 7.79 -4.64 -6.78
C GLY A 32 8.75 -5.72 -6.29
N VAL A 33 9.07 -6.66 -7.20
CA VAL A 33 9.95 -7.82 -6.94
C VAL A 33 11.34 -7.39 -6.44
N MET A 34 11.92 -6.33 -7.03
CA MET A 34 13.25 -5.83 -6.64
C MET A 34 13.29 -5.34 -5.18
N MET A 35 12.24 -4.63 -4.74
CA MET A 35 12.13 -4.18 -3.34
C MET A 35 12.02 -5.36 -2.39
N HIS A 36 11.19 -6.35 -2.73
CA HIS A 36 11.02 -7.57 -1.94
C HIS A 36 12.32 -8.35 -1.80
N ASP A 37 13.09 -8.48 -2.89
CA ASP A 37 14.40 -9.12 -2.87
C ASP A 37 15.40 -8.35 -1.98
N LEU A 38 15.45 -7.02 -2.08
CA LEU A 38 16.33 -6.20 -1.23
C LEU A 38 15.98 -6.34 0.25
N ILE A 39 14.69 -6.22 0.60
CA ILE A 39 14.21 -6.36 1.98
C ILE A 39 14.52 -7.75 2.50
N GLY A 40 14.17 -8.80 1.74
CA GLY A 40 14.38 -10.19 2.16
C GLY A 40 15.85 -10.56 2.34
N ARG A 41 16.73 -10.13 1.43
CA ARG A 41 18.15 -10.55 1.42
C ARG A 41 19.06 -9.69 2.28
N LEU A 42 18.72 -8.42 2.50
CA LEU A 42 19.56 -7.49 3.28
C LEU A 42 18.93 -7.16 4.63
N PHE A 43 17.81 -6.44 4.64
CA PHE A 43 17.26 -5.86 5.86
C PHE A 43 16.68 -6.91 6.80
N ARG A 44 15.88 -7.85 6.28
CA ARG A 44 15.29 -8.93 7.06
C ARG A 44 16.36 -9.85 7.64
N TRP A 45 17.40 -10.17 6.87
CA TRP A 45 18.54 -10.94 7.36
C TRP A 45 19.30 -10.21 8.47
N ALA A 46 19.56 -8.91 8.30
CA ALA A 46 20.34 -8.13 9.27
C ALA A 46 19.56 -7.82 10.56
N PHE A 47 18.24 -7.66 10.47
CA PHE A 47 17.36 -7.26 11.58
C PHE A 47 16.39 -8.37 12.01
N ASP A 48 16.75 -9.63 11.77
CA ASP A 48 15.89 -10.80 11.97
C ASP A 48 15.25 -10.82 13.36
N ASN A 49 13.92 -10.80 13.37
CA ASN A 49 13.13 -11.00 14.58
C ASN A 49 11.68 -11.42 14.22
N PRO A 50 10.95 -12.09 15.14
CA PRO A 50 9.59 -12.58 14.86
C PRO A 50 8.59 -11.51 14.46
N THR A 51 8.71 -10.28 14.99
CA THR A 51 7.78 -9.19 14.70
C THR A 51 7.95 -8.68 13.28
N LEU A 52 9.17 -8.35 12.87
CA LEU A 52 9.49 -7.85 11.53
C LEU A 52 9.23 -8.92 10.46
N ASN A 53 9.49 -10.19 10.79
CA ASN A 53 9.33 -11.32 9.87
C ASN A 53 7.89 -11.59 9.42
N ARG A 54 6.89 -10.95 10.04
CA ARG A 54 5.49 -11.03 9.59
C ARG A 54 5.23 -10.28 8.29
N MET A 55 6.00 -9.21 8.01
CA MET A 55 5.85 -8.40 6.80
C MET A 55 4.42 -7.83 6.57
N ASP A 56 3.68 -7.61 7.66
CA ASP A 56 2.43 -6.83 7.68
C ASP A 56 2.75 -5.33 7.53
N ASP A 57 1.74 -4.48 7.27
CA ASP A 57 1.93 -3.01 7.15
C ASP A 57 2.38 -2.36 8.46
N GLN A 58 2.11 -3.02 9.58
CA GLN A 58 2.48 -2.54 10.91
C GLN A 58 2.98 -3.68 11.80
N ALA A 59 3.90 -3.35 12.70
CA ALA A 59 4.29 -4.23 13.78
C ALA A 59 3.24 -4.18 14.90
N VAL A 60 2.80 -5.36 15.37
CA VAL A 60 1.96 -5.47 16.57
C VAL A 60 2.84 -5.84 17.76
N LEU A 61 2.88 -4.96 18.77
CA LEU A 61 3.68 -5.15 19.98
C LEU A 61 2.78 -5.35 21.20
N ALA A 62 3.14 -6.27 22.08
CA ALA A 62 2.47 -6.45 23.37
C ALA A 62 3.09 -5.51 24.40
N LEU A 63 2.25 -4.69 25.05
CA LEU A 63 2.60 -3.82 26.18
C LEU A 63 1.65 -4.14 27.34
N ASP A 64 2.11 -4.95 28.28
CA ASP A 64 1.31 -5.49 29.38
C ASP A 64 0.00 -6.11 28.88
N SER A 65 -1.15 -5.56 29.27
CA SER A 65 -2.48 -6.01 28.85
C SER A 65 -2.95 -5.44 27.51
N ASN A 66 -2.15 -4.56 26.88
CA ASN A 66 -2.51 -3.88 25.64
C ASN A 66 -1.71 -4.41 24.46
N ARG A 67 -2.31 -4.32 23.27
CA ARG A 67 -1.61 -4.49 21.99
C ARG A 67 -1.56 -3.15 21.28
N ILE A 68 -0.36 -2.75 20.85
CA ILE A 68 -0.16 -1.54 20.07
C ILE A 68 0.28 -1.89 18.65
N ALA A 69 -0.14 -1.07 17.70
CA ALA A 69 0.29 -1.13 16.32
C ALA A 69 1.28 0.02 16.07
N VAL A 70 2.39 -0.27 15.40
CA VAL A 70 3.40 0.71 15.00
C VAL A 70 3.72 0.53 13.52
N SER A 71 3.53 1.59 12.73
CA SER A 71 4.00 1.67 11.34
C SER A 71 4.88 2.90 11.15
N THR A 72 5.75 2.87 10.15
CA THR A 72 6.52 4.03 9.69
C THR A 72 6.59 4.01 8.17
N ASP A 73 6.40 5.17 7.56
CA ASP A 73 6.59 5.32 6.12
C ASP A 73 7.27 6.65 5.77
N SER A 74 7.94 6.68 4.63
CA SER A 74 8.63 7.86 4.11
C SER A 74 8.07 8.25 2.76
N PHE A 75 7.65 9.51 2.67
CA PHE A 75 6.95 10.09 1.54
C PHE A 75 7.92 10.91 0.70
N VAL A 76 8.03 10.55 -0.57
CA VAL A 76 8.99 11.12 -1.52
C VAL A 76 8.34 11.52 -2.85
N ILE A 77 7.01 11.63 -2.85
CA ILE A 77 6.17 11.99 -3.99
C ILE A 77 6.68 13.21 -4.77
N ASP A 78 6.54 13.16 -6.09
CA ASP A 78 6.77 14.31 -6.97
C ASP A 78 5.66 14.41 -8.05
N PRO A 79 4.97 15.55 -8.16
CA PRO A 79 5.15 16.79 -7.42
C PRO A 79 4.63 16.72 -5.97
N LEU A 80 5.11 17.64 -5.11
CA LEU A 80 4.67 17.76 -3.71
C LEU A 80 3.19 18.15 -3.56
N PHE A 81 2.62 18.80 -4.59
CA PHE A 81 1.20 19.19 -4.67
C PHE A 81 0.60 18.63 -5.94
N PHE A 82 -0.53 17.94 -5.83
CA PHE A 82 -1.17 17.23 -6.93
C PHE A 82 -2.70 17.36 -6.84
N PRO A 83 -3.45 17.06 -7.92
CA PRO A 83 -4.89 17.09 -7.87
C PRO A 83 -5.41 16.14 -6.78
N GLY A 84 -6.12 16.66 -5.79
CA GLY A 84 -6.68 15.89 -4.68
C GLY A 84 -5.76 15.68 -3.48
N GLY A 85 -4.58 16.32 -3.41
CA GLY A 85 -3.81 16.35 -2.17
C GLY A 85 -2.39 16.91 -2.29
N ASP A 86 -1.62 16.73 -1.22
CA ASP A 86 -0.20 17.07 -1.15
C ASP A 86 0.57 16.06 -0.29
N ILE A 87 1.90 16.17 -0.27
CA ILE A 87 2.79 15.30 0.51
C ILE A 87 2.47 15.30 2.02
N GLY A 88 1.91 16.39 2.54
CA GLY A 88 1.52 16.52 3.94
C GLY A 88 0.30 15.68 4.28
N GLU A 89 -0.78 15.80 3.48
CA GLU A 89 -1.95 14.93 3.63
C GLU A 89 -1.55 13.46 3.46
N LEU A 90 -0.74 13.17 2.44
CA LEU A 90 -0.27 11.82 2.15
C LEU A 90 0.50 11.22 3.33
N ALA A 91 1.41 12.00 3.92
CA ALA A 91 2.19 11.54 5.08
C ALA A 91 1.31 11.18 6.28
N VAL A 92 0.23 11.93 6.49
CA VAL A 92 -0.70 11.62 7.58
C VAL A 92 -1.58 10.43 7.23
N TYR A 93 -2.23 10.44 6.07
CA TYR A 93 -3.20 9.42 5.69
C TYR A 93 -2.55 8.05 5.50
N GLY A 94 -1.41 7.96 4.80
CA GLY A 94 -0.71 6.69 4.57
C GLY A 94 -0.34 6.00 5.89
N THR A 95 0.33 6.72 6.80
CA THR A 95 0.68 6.16 8.11
C THR A 95 -0.53 5.83 8.99
N VAL A 96 -1.61 6.62 8.90
CA VAL A 96 -2.88 6.31 9.58
C VAL A 96 -3.51 5.03 9.02
N ASN A 97 -3.43 4.83 7.70
CA ASN A 97 -3.97 3.67 7.01
C ASN A 97 -3.21 2.40 7.41
N ASP A 98 -1.88 2.41 7.36
CA ASP A 98 -1.04 1.29 7.79
C ASP A 98 -1.39 0.84 9.22
N VAL A 99 -1.46 1.78 10.16
CA VAL A 99 -1.80 1.45 11.56
C VAL A 99 -3.19 0.83 11.64
N ALA A 100 -4.14 1.29 10.82
CA ALA A 100 -5.49 0.77 10.79
C ALA A 100 -5.59 -0.62 10.14
N MET A 101 -4.65 -1.08 9.30
CA MET A 101 -4.77 -2.37 8.58
C MET A 101 -4.81 -3.59 9.52
N CYS A 102 -4.35 -3.48 10.76
CA CYS A 102 -4.55 -4.51 11.79
C CYS A 102 -5.78 -4.32 12.70
N GLY A 103 -6.66 -3.36 12.38
CA GLY A 103 -7.83 -3.00 13.18
C GLY A 103 -7.54 -2.03 14.33
N ALA A 104 -6.30 -1.53 14.45
CA ALA A 104 -5.96 -0.57 15.50
C ALA A 104 -6.69 0.77 15.31
N LYS A 105 -6.96 1.45 16.42
CA LYS A 105 -7.33 2.87 16.41
C LYS A 105 -6.04 3.70 16.47
N PRO A 106 -5.67 4.45 15.41
CA PRO A 106 -4.54 5.37 15.45
C PRO A 106 -4.74 6.44 16.52
N LEU A 107 -3.67 6.82 17.23
CA LEU A 107 -3.72 7.81 18.31
C LEU A 107 -2.70 8.92 18.10
N TYR A 108 -1.47 8.53 17.77
CA TYR A 108 -0.33 9.44 17.71
C TYR A 108 0.48 9.24 16.44
N LEU A 109 1.05 10.34 15.95
CA LEU A 109 2.03 10.36 14.89
C LEU A 109 3.32 11.05 15.36
N THR A 110 4.45 10.67 14.80
CA THR A 110 5.68 11.47 14.80
C THR A 110 5.95 11.99 13.38
N ALA A 111 6.61 13.14 13.23
CA ALA A 111 6.95 13.67 11.90
C ALA A 111 8.44 14.09 11.81
N GLY A 112 9.19 13.42 10.95
CA GLY A 112 10.57 13.76 10.59
C GLY A 112 10.64 14.43 9.22
N PHE A 113 11.28 15.58 9.13
CA PHE A 113 11.42 16.34 7.87
C PHE A 113 12.87 16.37 7.39
N ILE A 114 13.08 16.09 6.11
CA ILE A 114 14.34 16.31 5.40
C ILE A 114 14.08 17.34 4.30
N ILE A 115 14.63 18.54 4.48
CA ILE A 115 14.33 19.72 3.67
C ILE A 115 15.58 20.11 2.89
N GLU A 116 15.46 20.35 1.59
CA GLU A 116 16.55 20.89 0.79
C GLU A 116 16.76 22.40 1.07
N GLU A 117 18.02 22.82 1.21
CA GLU A 117 18.38 24.23 1.31
C GLU A 117 17.82 25.03 0.11
N GLY A 118 17.10 26.11 0.42
CA GLY A 118 16.46 26.97 -0.58
C GLY A 118 15.03 26.56 -0.92
N PHE A 119 14.47 25.52 -0.28
CA PHE A 119 13.05 25.20 -0.35
C PHE A 119 12.19 26.37 0.15
N SER A 120 11.04 26.57 -0.49
CA SER A 120 10.15 27.69 -0.19
C SER A 120 9.51 27.55 1.19
N LEU A 121 9.68 28.55 2.04
CA LEU A 121 9.02 28.60 3.36
C LEU A 121 7.48 28.69 3.23
N SER A 122 6.95 29.30 2.18
CA SER A 122 5.50 29.35 1.96
C SER A 122 4.93 27.97 1.63
N ASP A 123 5.67 27.19 0.85
CA ASP A 123 5.26 25.84 0.45
C ASP A 123 5.36 24.91 1.66
N LEU A 124 6.45 25.01 2.43
CA LEU A 124 6.61 24.29 3.70
C LEU A 124 5.47 24.62 4.68
N GLN A 125 5.12 25.90 4.83
CA GLN A 125 4.01 26.31 5.69
C GLN A 125 2.69 25.70 5.21
N THR A 126 2.44 25.68 3.90
CA THR A 126 1.24 25.08 3.32
C THR A 126 1.17 23.59 3.64
N ILE A 127 2.26 22.86 3.45
CA ILE A 127 2.35 21.42 3.72
C ILE A 127 2.16 21.12 5.21
N VAL A 128 2.79 21.88 6.10
CA VAL A 128 2.64 21.69 7.56
C VAL A 128 1.21 21.99 8.02
N VAL A 129 0.56 23.01 7.45
CA VAL A 129 -0.87 23.28 7.70
C VAL A 129 -1.73 22.13 7.20
N SER A 130 -1.43 21.58 6.03
CA SER A 130 -2.11 20.41 5.47
C SER A 130 -2.02 19.18 6.37
N MET A 131 -0.80 18.87 6.87
CA MET A 131 -0.58 17.80 7.86
C MET A 131 -1.38 18.02 9.14
N ARG A 132 -1.41 19.25 9.66
CA ARG A 132 -2.20 19.58 10.85
C ARG A 132 -3.67 19.27 10.61
N ASP A 133 -4.22 19.76 9.50
CA ASP A 133 -5.64 19.61 9.20
C ASP A 133 -6.02 18.14 8.96
N ALA A 134 -5.16 17.38 8.26
CA ALA A 134 -5.29 15.94 8.09
C ALA A 134 -5.25 15.17 9.43
N ALA A 135 -4.31 15.51 10.31
CA ALA A 135 -4.18 14.87 11.62
C ALA A 135 -5.41 15.15 12.50
N HIS A 136 -5.89 16.40 12.49
CA HIS A 136 -7.12 16.80 13.17
C HIS A 136 -8.34 16.05 12.62
N ALA A 137 -8.46 15.92 11.30
CA ALA A 137 -9.55 15.18 10.66
C ALA A 137 -9.54 13.68 11.02
N CYS A 138 -8.35 13.10 11.25
CA CYS A 138 -8.22 11.70 11.70
C CYS A 138 -8.32 11.51 13.22
N GLY A 139 -8.47 12.60 13.98
CA GLY A 139 -8.45 12.54 15.45
C GLY A 139 -7.12 12.03 16.04
N VAL A 140 -6.00 12.18 15.31
CA VAL A 140 -4.65 11.83 15.76
C VAL A 140 -3.86 13.07 16.13
N THR A 141 -2.86 12.92 17.00
CA THR A 141 -1.97 14.02 17.39
C THR A 141 -0.56 13.76 16.90
N ILE A 142 0.05 14.74 16.22
CA ILE A 142 1.49 14.72 15.94
C ILE A 142 2.22 15.15 17.22
N VAL A 143 2.83 14.19 17.93
CA VAL A 143 3.31 14.38 19.31
C VAL A 143 4.81 14.71 19.42
N THR A 144 5.59 14.41 18.39
CA THR A 144 7.02 14.71 18.36
C THR A 144 7.52 14.74 16.92
N GLY A 145 8.72 15.26 16.69
CA GLY A 145 9.29 15.33 15.36
C GLY A 145 10.76 15.70 15.34
N ASP A 146 11.32 15.67 14.13
CA ASP A 146 12.69 16.07 13.85
C ASP A 146 12.75 16.89 12.56
N THR A 147 13.75 17.76 12.44
CA THR A 147 13.98 18.52 11.20
C THR A 147 15.45 18.52 10.85
N LYS A 148 15.74 18.20 9.59
CA LYS A 148 17.07 18.27 8.99
C LYS A 148 17.00 19.06 7.70
N VAL A 149 18.02 19.91 7.50
CA VAL A 149 18.22 20.62 6.24
C VAL A 149 19.46 20.06 5.57
N VAL A 150 19.33 19.64 4.31
CA VAL A 150 20.43 19.15 3.48
C VAL A 150 20.85 20.23 2.49
N ASN A 151 22.12 20.19 2.08
CA ASN A 151 22.66 21.16 1.12
C ASN A 151 21.85 21.13 -0.19
N LYS A 152 21.83 22.26 -0.89
CA LYS A 152 21.22 22.37 -2.21
C LYS A 152 21.77 21.32 -3.18
N GLY A 153 20.88 20.66 -3.93
CA GLY A 153 21.16 19.57 -4.86
C GLY A 153 21.49 18.22 -4.19
N LYS A 154 21.31 18.10 -2.86
CA LYS A 154 21.51 16.86 -2.09
C LYS A 154 20.24 16.29 -1.49
N GLY A 155 19.11 16.97 -1.65
CA GLY A 155 17.76 16.46 -1.48
C GLY A 155 16.92 16.94 -2.67
N ASP A 156 15.77 16.32 -2.92
CA ASP A 156 14.83 16.83 -3.92
C ASP A 156 13.66 17.50 -3.19
N LYS A 157 13.82 18.80 -2.91
CA LYS A 157 12.82 19.65 -2.23
C LYS A 157 12.54 19.23 -0.79
N LEU A 158 11.68 18.23 -0.57
CA LEU A 158 11.15 17.84 0.74
C LEU A 158 10.84 16.35 0.79
N PHE A 159 11.32 15.68 1.84
CA PHE A 159 10.89 14.34 2.23
C PHE A 159 10.33 14.37 3.66
N ILE A 160 9.30 13.58 3.89
CA ILE A 160 8.63 13.47 5.19
C ILE A 160 8.63 12.01 5.60
N ASN A 161 9.07 11.70 6.81
CA ASN A 161 8.80 10.41 7.46
C ASN A 161 7.76 10.61 8.55
N THR A 162 6.79 9.73 8.61
CA THR A 162 5.83 9.66 9.70
C THR A 162 5.83 8.28 10.30
N THR A 163 5.73 8.23 11.63
CA THR A 163 5.56 6.96 12.37
C THR A 163 4.28 7.06 13.17
N GLY A 164 3.42 6.06 13.03
CA GLY A 164 2.11 6.01 13.67
C GLY A 164 2.06 5.00 14.79
N ILE A 165 1.31 5.34 15.85
CA ILE A 165 1.06 4.47 16.98
C ILE A 165 -0.46 4.39 17.18
N GLY A 166 -0.97 3.16 17.21
CA GLY A 166 -2.37 2.87 17.48
C GLY A 166 -2.56 1.81 18.55
N ILE A 167 -3.78 1.72 19.09
CA ILE A 167 -4.17 0.70 20.07
C ILE A 167 -5.15 -0.28 19.44
N ILE A 168 -4.95 -1.57 19.69
CA ILE A 168 -5.84 -2.64 19.21
C ILE A 168 -6.82 -2.99 20.33
N GLY A 169 -8.11 -2.75 20.08
CA GLY A 169 -9.19 -2.93 21.06
C GLY A 169 -9.95 -4.26 20.98
N HIS A 170 -9.64 -5.11 20.01
CA HIS A 170 -10.24 -6.45 19.87
C HIS A 170 -9.29 -7.55 20.36
N ASP A 171 -9.72 -8.82 20.34
CA ASP A 171 -8.98 -10.00 20.82
C ASP A 171 -8.49 -10.92 19.67
N PHE A 172 -9.06 -10.82 18.48
CA PHE A 172 -8.61 -11.55 17.30
C PHE A 172 -7.39 -10.90 16.61
N VAL A 173 -6.82 -11.58 15.61
CA VAL A 173 -5.62 -11.16 14.87
C VAL A 173 -5.97 -10.96 13.41
N ILE A 174 -5.66 -9.77 12.89
CA ILE A 174 -5.71 -9.44 11.47
C ILE A 174 -4.28 -9.36 10.96
N SER A 175 -3.97 -10.09 9.90
CA SER A 175 -2.63 -10.13 9.32
C SER A 175 -2.64 -10.70 7.91
N GLY A 176 -1.72 -10.25 7.07
CA GLY A 176 -1.53 -10.78 5.72
C GLY A 176 -1.13 -12.25 5.65
N SER A 177 -0.80 -12.89 6.79
CA SER A 177 -0.54 -14.33 6.90
C SER A 177 -1.75 -15.17 7.32
N ASN A 178 -2.93 -14.57 7.50
CA ASN A 178 -4.11 -15.26 8.03
C ASN A 178 -5.16 -15.65 6.97
N LEU A 179 -4.89 -15.45 5.66
CA LEU A 179 -5.87 -15.81 4.62
C LEU A 179 -6.15 -17.32 4.67
N GLN A 180 -7.42 -17.67 4.47
CA GLN A 180 -7.91 -19.04 4.46
C GLN A 180 -8.55 -19.36 3.11
N PRO A 181 -8.48 -20.62 2.64
CA PRO A 181 -9.30 -21.05 1.50
C PRO A 181 -10.76 -20.65 1.68
N ASP A 182 -11.38 -20.24 0.57
CA ASP A 182 -12.75 -19.72 0.47
C ASP A 182 -12.97 -18.31 1.03
N ASP A 183 -11.96 -17.64 1.61
CA ASP A 183 -12.08 -16.22 1.94
C ASP A 183 -12.47 -15.40 0.70
N VAL A 184 -13.34 -14.43 0.93
CA VAL A 184 -13.79 -13.46 -0.07
C VAL A 184 -12.85 -12.26 -0.05
N ILE A 185 -12.39 -11.85 -1.23
CA ILE A 185 -11.56 -10.66 -1.39
C ILE A 185 -12.45 -9.47 -1.72
N ILE A 186 -12.45 -8.47 -0.84
CA ILE A 186 -13.22 -7.22 -0.98
C ILE A 186 -12.23 -6.07 -1.18
N LEU A 187 -12.50 -5.22 -2.17
CA LEU A 187 -11.78 -3.97 -2.42
C LEU A 187 -12.70 -2.80 -2.06
N SER A 188 -12.17 -1.78 -1.39
CA SER A 188 -13.00 -0.70 -0.82
C SER A 188 -13.55 0.32 -1.82
N GLY A 189 -13.03 0.37 -3.04
CA GLY A 189 -13.49 1.31 -4.05
C GLY A 189 -12.75 1.15 -5.37
N SER A 190 -12.98 2.09 -6.28
CA SER A 190 -12.25 2.15 -7.55
C SER A 190 -10.73 2.26 -7.35
N ILE A 191 -9.93 2.00 -8.37
CA ILE A 191 -8.46 2.01 -8.24
C ILE A 191 -7.79 2.92 -9.27
N ALA A 192 -6.49 3.16 -9.03
CA ALA A 192 -5.53 3.88 -9.85
C ALA A 192 -5.73 5.40 -9.92
N GLU A 193 -6.66 5.97 -9.15
CA GLU A 193 -6.88 7.43 -9.15
C GLU A 193 -5.64 8.22 -8.72
N HIS A 194 -4.98 7.82 -7.62
CA HIS A 194 -3.80 8.51 -7.13
C HIS A 194 -2.65 8.51 -8.14
N GLY A 195 -2.23 7.32 -8.57
CA GLY A 195 -1.10 7.24 -9.49
C GLY A 195 -1.35 7.97 -10.82
N ILE A 196 -2.59 7.92 -11.34
CA ILE A 196 -2.95 8.67 -12.54
C ILE A 196 -3.03 10.17 -12.28
N ALA A 197 -3.57 10.64 -11.15
CA ALA A 197 -3.62 12.07 -10.83
C ALA A 197 -2.22 12.70 -10.72
N VAL A 198 -1.29 12.00 -10.05
CA VAL A 198 0.10 12.44 -9.89
C VAL A 198 0.81 12.44 -11.24
N LEU A 199 0.70 11.37 -12.02
CA LEU A 199 1.34 11.28 -13.34
C LEU A 199 0.79 12.32 -14.31
N SER A 200 -0.54 12.54 -14.30
CA SER A 200 -1.18 13.57 -15.14
C SER A 200 -0.60 14.96 -14.85
N LYS A 201 -0.40 15.28 -13.57
CA LYS A 201 0.21 16.54 -13.16
C LYS A 201 1.67 16.64 -13.58
N ARG A 202 2.44 15.55 -13.43
CA ARG A 202 3.87 15.49 -13.76
C ARG A 202 4.14 15.68 -15.25
N GLU A 203 3.36 14.99 -16.09
CA GLU A 203 3.50 15.02 -17.55
C GLU A 203 2.75 16.20 -18.21
N GLY A 204 2.07 17.04 -17.41
CA GLY A 204 1.26 18.16 -17.92
C GLY A 204 0.07 17.71 -18.77
N LEU A 205 -0.43 16.49 -18.54
CA LEU A 205 -1.56 15.93 -19.27
C LEU A 205 -2.87 16.49 -18.73
N THR A 206 -3.69 17.03 -19.64
CA THR A 206 -5.05 17.47 -19.35
C THR A 206 -6.05 16.52 -19.97
N PHE A 207 -6.87 15.89 -19.14
CA PHE A 207 -8.03 15.10 -19.55
C PHE A 207 -9.30 15.96 -19.49
N GLU A 208 -10.35 15.58 -20.21
CA GLU A 208 -11.65 16.29 -20.17
C GLU A 208 -12.23 16.36 -18.74
N THR A 209 -12.01 15.32 -17.94
CA THR A 209 -12.32 15.28 -16.51
C THR A 209 -11.04 15.26 -15.69
N SER A 210 -10.93 16.15 -14.70
CA SER A 210 -9.81 16.15 -13.76
C SER A 210 -9.86 14.90 -12.88
N ILE A 211 -8.89 14.00 -13.09
CA ILE A 211 -8.66 12.86 -12.19
C ILE A 211 -7.95 13.42 -10.94
N VAL A 212 -8.53 13.16 -9.78
CA VAL A 212 -7.98 13.57 -8.49
C VAL A 212 -7.54 12.34 -7.72
N SER A 213 -6.48 12.49 -6.93
CA SER A 213 -5.98 11.48 -6.01
C SER A 213 -7.08 11.01 -5.07
N ASP A 214 -7.06 9.73 -4.74
CA ASP A 214 -7.94 9.12 -3.76
C ASP A 214 -7.40 9.18 -2.32
N ALA A 215 -6.23 9.80 -2.12
CA ALA A 215 -5.57 9.98 -0.81
C ALA A 215 -6.59 10.35 0.27
N ALA A 216 -6.76 9.45 1.24
CA ALA A 216 -7.77 9.58 2.27
C ALA A 216 -7.49 8.66 3.47
N PRO A 217 -7.92 9.04 4.68
CA PRO A 217 -7.81 8.18 5.83
C PRO A 217 -8.89 7.10 5.80
N LEU A 218 -8.49 5.88 6.19
CA LEU A 218 -9.32 4.67 6.16
C LEU A 218 -9.65 4.12 7.54
N HIS A 219 -9.09 4.69 8.61
CA HIS A 219 -9.28 4.19 9.97
C HIS A 219 -10.77 4.09 10.37
N GLU A 220 -11.62 5.05 10.01
CA GLU A 220 -13.07 4.97 10.28
C GLU A 220 -13.76 3.86 9.46
N LEU A 221 -13.36 3.68 8.20
CA LEU A 221 -13.84 2.59 7.36
C LEU A 221 -13.46 1.24 7.97
N VAL A 222 -12.23 1.10 8.46
CA VAL A 222 -11.78 -0.09 9.17
C VAL A 222 -12.62 -0.32 10.42
N GLN A 223 -12.89 0.71 11.24
CA GLN A 223 -13.69 0.53 12.46
C GLN A 223 -15.10 0.02 12.15
N VAL A 224 -15.76 0.49 11.08
CA VAL A 224 -17.08 -0.04 10.69
C VAL A 224 -17.00 -1.48 10.17
N MET A 225 -15.92 -1.85 9.47
CA MET A 225 -15.68 -3.22 9.04
C MET A 225 -15.48 -4.15 10.24
N ILE A 226 -14.64 -3.76 11.20
CA ILE A 226 -14.38 -4.51 12.44
C ILE A 226 -15.68 -4.74 13.21
N ALA A 227 -16.52 -3.71 13.34
CA ALA A 227 -17.81 -3.83 14.02
C ALA A 227 -18.77 -4.81 13.32
N ALA A 228 -18.71 -4.92 11.99
CA ALA A 228 -19.60 -5.77 11.20
C ALA A 228 -19.09 -7.22 11.02
N GLY A 229 -17.77 -7.40 10.91
CA GLY A 229 -17.12 -8.66 10.57
C GLY A 229 -16.41 -9.36 11.73
N GLY A 230 -15.95 -8.61 12.73
CA GLY A 230 -15.20 -9.15 13.87
C GLY A 230 -14.05 -10.07 13.44
N ASN A 231 -13.95 -11.23 14.08
CA ASN A 231 -12.96 -12.26 13.76
C ASN A 231 -13.11 -12.89 12.37
N GLY A 232 -14.18 -12.57 11.63
CA GLY A 232 -14.35 -12.98 10.25
C GLY A 232 -13.53 -12.16 9.26
N ILE A 233 -12.83 -11.11 9.70
CA ILE A 233 -11.83 -10.38 8.89
C ILE A 233 -10.47 -10.98 9.20
N HIS A 234 -9.87 -11.63 8.20
CA HIS A 234 -8.60 -12.33 8.37
C HIS A 234 -7.39 -11.43 8.06
N ALA A 235 -7.51 -10.61 7.02
CA ALA A 235 -6.46 -9.68 6.60
C ALA A 235 -7.07 -8.38 6.06
N MET A 236 -6.35 -7.27 6.25
CA MET A 236 -6.53 -6.03 5.48
C MET A 236 -5.16 -5.53 5.07
N ARG A 237 -5.09 -4.85 3.92
CA ARG A 237 -3.88 -4.21 3.38
C ARG A 237 -4.27 -3.11 2.40
N ASP A 238 -3.58 -1.98 2.41
CA ASP A 238 -3.79 -0.90 1.45
C ASP A 238 -2.93 -1.09 0.18
N PRO A 239 -3.53 -0.96 -1.03
CA PRO A 239 -2.81 -1.20 -2.28
C PRO A 239 -2.05 0.03 -2.77
N THR A 240 -1.02 0.43 -2.00
CA THR A 240 -0.11 1.56 -2.31
C THR A 240 0.87 1.18 -3.44
N ARG A 241 2.18 1.09 -3.19
CA ARG A 241 3.17 0.82 -4.24
C ARG A 241 2.98 -0.58 -4.85
N GLY A 242 2.96 -0.62 -6.18
CA GLY A 242 2.68 -1.84 -6.94
C GLY A 242 1.20 -2.22 -7.03
N GLY A 243 0.33 -1.42 -6.42
CA GLY A 243 -1.12 -1.49 -6.55
C GLY A 243 -1.74 -2.80 -6.02
N VAL A 244 -2.95 -3.07 -6.50
CA VAL A 244 -3.72 -4.28 -6.15
C VAL A 244 -2.92 -5.55 -6.46
N ALA A 245 -2.16 -5.55 -7.56
CA ALA A 245 -1.36 -6.69 -7.97
C ALA A 245 -0.29 -7.06 -6.94
N ALA A 246 0.52 -6.08 -6.46
CA ALA A 246 1.55 -6.35 -5.46
C ALA A 246 0.92 -6.83 -4.15
N THR A 247 -0.09 -6.10 -3.64
CA THR A 247 -0.78 -6.44 -2.39
C THR A 247 -1.36 -7.85 -2.40
N LEU A 248 -2.07 -8.26 -3.47
CA LEU A 248 -2.63 -9.61 -3.53
C LEU A 248 -1.54 -10.69 -3.60
N ASN A 249 -0.42 -10.43 -4.29
CA ASN A 249 0.70 -11.38 -4.33
C ASN A 249 1.39 -11.51 -2.97
N GLU A 250 1.54 -10.41 -2.24
CA GLU A 250 2.03 -10.41 -0.86
C GLU A 250 1.13 -11.23 0.06
N LEU A 251 -0.18 -10.99 0.02
CA LEU A 251 -1.17 -11.73 0.82
C LEU A 251 -1.17 -13.23 0.47
N ALA A 252 -1.15 -13.58 -0.82
CA ALA A 252 -1.07 -14.96 -1.29
C ALA A 252 0.21 -15.66 -0.80
N SER A 253 1.35 -14.99 -0.90
CA SER A 253 2.66 -15.49 -0.49
C SER A 253 2.74 -15.68 1.02
N SER A 254 2.38 -14.65 1.80
CA SER A 254 2.47 -14.61 3.26
C SER A 254 1.52 -15.59 3.95
N SER A 255 0.39 -15.92 3.32
CA SER A 255 -0.57 -16.92 3.84
C SER A 255 -0.42 -18.30 3.21
N HIS A 256 0.48 -18.47 2.23
CA HIS A 256 0.65 -19.73 1.48
C HIS A 256 -0.65 -20.24 0.83
N VAL A 257 -1.41 -19.34 0.20
CA VAL A 257 -2.67 -19.62 -0.51
C VAL A 257 -2.62 -19.07 -1.93
N GLY A 258 -3.51 -19.55 -2.81
CA GLY A 258 -3.75 -18.90 -4.10
C GLY A 258 -4.88 -17.88 -4.01
N ILE A 259 -4.88 -16.89 -4.90
CA ILE A 259 -5.97 -15.91 -5.01
C ILE A 259 -6.49 -15.88 -6.45
N ARG A 260 -7.81 -15.85 -6.61
CA ARG A 260 -8.49 -15.70 -7.88
C ARG A 260 -9.25 -14.39 -7.92
N VAL A 261 -8.93 -13.54 -8.89
CA VAL A 261 -9.54 -12.23 -9.10
C VAL A 261 -10.37 -12.26 -10.38
N ILE A 262 -11.51 -11.58 -10.37
CA ILE A 262 -12.39 -11.39 -11.52
C ILE A 262 -12.19 -9.97 -12.03
N GLU A 263 -11.53 -9.80 -13.18
CA GLU A 263 -11.16 -8.48 -13.72
C GLU A 263 -12.37 -7.56 -13.86
N LYS A 264 -13.48 -8.07 -14.37
CA LYS A 264 -14.73 -7.31 -14.54
C LYS A 264 -15.34 -6.80 -13.22
N ALA A 265 -14.99 -7.42 -12.10
CA ALA A 265 -15.50 -7.03 -10.78
C ALA A 265 -14.64 -5.92 -10.13
N VAL A 266 -13.43 -5.67 -10.64
CA VAL A 266 -12.56 -4.61 -10.13
C VAL A 266 -13.10 -3.24 -10.58
N PRO A 267 -13.55 -2.37 -9.66
CA PRO A 267 -14.01 -1.04 -10.01
C PRO A 267 -12.86 -0.18 -10.53
N VAL A 268 -13.03 0.42 -11.71
CA VAL A 268 -12.12 1.42 -12.27
C VAL A 268 -12.97 2.51 -12.90
N GLN A 269 -12.67 3.78 -12.58
CA GLN A 269 -13.40 4.90 -13.19
C GLN A 269 -13.10 4.97 -14.69
N SER A 270 -14.08 5.36 -15.51
CA SER A 270 -13.91 5.42 -16.97
C SER A 270 -12.75 6.34 -17.38
N ALA A 271 -12.65 7.53 -16.77
CA ALA A 271 -11.55 8.47 -17.03
C ALA A 271 -10.18 7.87 -16.69
N VAL A 272 -10.08 7.13 -15.58
CA VAL A 272 -8.85 6.44 -15.15
C VAL A 272 -8.50 5.31 -16.11
N ALA A 273 -9.48 4.48 -16.49
CA ALA A 273 -9.27 3.40 -17.46
C ALA A 273 -8.79 3.95 -18.82
N SER A 274 -9.37 5.07 -19.29
CA SER A 274 -8.93 5.74 -20.52
C SER A 274 -7.51 6.30 -20.39
N ALA A 275 -7.17 6.93 -19.27
CA ALA A 275 -5.82 7.43 -19.01
C ALA A 275 -4.78 6.30 -18.96
N CYS A 276 -5.07 5.23 -18.22
CA CYS A 276 -4.26 4.01 -18.18
C CYS A 276 -4.04 3.44 -19.60
N GLY A 277 -5.10 3.33 -20.41
CA GLY A 277 -5.02 2.85 -21.78
C GLY A 277 -4.14 3.72 -22.68
N LEU A 278 -4.24 5.05 -22.55
CA LEU A 278 -3.39 5.99 -23.30
C LEU A 278 -1.91 5.89 -22.90
N LEU A 279 -1.65 5.67 -21.61
CA LEU A 279 -0.31 5.62 -21.03
C LEU A 279 0.33 4.23 -21.08
N GLY A 280 -0.42 3.20 -21.52
CA GLY A 280 0.04 1.82 -21.54
C GLY A 280 0.21 1.21 -20.14
N LEU A 281 -0.57 1.69 -19.16
CA LEU A 281 -0.53 1.21 -17.77
C LEU A 281 -1.67 0.23 -17.50
N ASP A 282 -1.40 -0.80 -16.70
CA ASP A 282 -2.43 -1.67 -16.12
C ASP A 282 -2.87 -1.06 -14.77
N PRO A 283 -4.14 -0.68 -14.58
CA PRO A 283 -4.60 -0.05 -13.34
C PRO A 283 -4.37 -0.93 -12.10
N LEU A 284 -4.25 -2.26 -12.24
CA LEU A 284 -3.97 -3.16 -11.12
C LEU A 284 -2.57 -2.96 -10.52
N HIS A 285 -1.64 -2.37 -11.28
CA HIS A 285 -0.27 -2.10 -10.84
C HIS A 285 -0.04 -0.66 -10.37
N VAL A 286 -1.06 0.20 -10.46
CA VAL A 286 -0.98 1.62 -10.11
C VAL A 286 -1.37 1.83 -8.65
N ALA A 287 -0.63 2.73 -7.99
CA ALA A 287 -0.80 3.00 -6.57
C ALA A 287 -2.11 3.73 -6.22
N ASN A 288 -2.59 3.45 -5.01
CA ASN A 288 -3.81 3.98 -4.40
C ASN A 288 -3.47 4.46 -2.98
N GLU A 289 -4.03 5.58 -2.55
CA GLU A 289 -3.70 6.20 -1.24
C GLU A 289 -4.92 6.39 -0.33
N GLY A 290 -6.05 5.81 -0.74
CA GLY A 290 -7.29 5.81 0.03
C GLY A 290 -8.16 4.59 -0.26
N LYS A 291 -7.52 3.44 -0.45
CA LYS A 291 -8.18 2.15 -0.69
C LYS A 291 -7.60 1.08 0.22
N LEU A 292 -8.39 0.04 0.47
CA LEU A 292 -7.93 -1.17 1.13
C LEU A 292 -8.50 -2.41 0.46
N ILE A 293 -7.79 -3.51 0.62
CA ILE A 293 -8.21 -4.87 0.30
C ILE A 293 -8.43 -5.61 1.61
N ALA A 294 -9.51 -6.37 1.71
CA ALA A 294 -9.81 -7.21 2.86
C ALA A 294 -10.06 -8.67 2.42
N ALA A 295 -9.47 -9.61 3.15
CA ALA A 295 -9.82 -11.03 3.07
C ALA A 295 -10.77 -11.37 4.22
N VAL A 296 -11.97 -11.81 3.86
CA VAL A 296 -13.09 -11.97 4.80
C VAL A 296 -13.71 -13.34 4.64
N SER A 297 -13.97 -14.02 5.75
CA SER A 297 -14.71 -15.28 5.76
C SER A 297 -16.04 -15.18 4.99
N PRO A 298 -16.47 -16.23 4.27
CA PRO A 298 -17.75 -16.23 3.54
C PRO A 298 -18.95 -15.82 4.40
N ALA A 299 -18.98 -16.25 5.66
CA ALA A 299 -20.07 -15.98 6.59
C ALA A 299 -20.17 -14.49 7.02
N SER A 300 -19.12 -13.70 6.79
CA SER A 300 -19.05 -12.28 7.16
C SER A 300 -18.99 -11.36 5.94
N ALA A 301 -18.71 -11.88 4.75
CA ALA A 301 -18.49 -11.10 3.53
C ALA A 301 -19.63 -10.11 3.22
N ASP A 302 -20.88 -10.56 3.21
CA ASP A 302 -22.03 -9.70 2.90
C ASP A 302 -22.23 -8.58 3.93
N ARG A 303 -22.04 -8.89 5.23
CA ARG A 303 -22.15 -7.89 6.30
C ARG A 303 -21.06 -6.85 6.21
N VAL A 304 -19.82 -7.27 5.98
CA VAL A 304 -18.67 -6.37 5.82
C VAL A 304 -18.84 -5.50 4.58
N LEU A 305 -19.22 -6.08 3.44
CA LEU A 305 -19.47 -5.33 2.21
C LEU A 305 -20.59 -4.28 2.38
N ALA A 306 -21.68 -4.65 3.06
CA ALA A 306 -22.76 -3.71 3.36
C ALA A 306 -22.30 -2.55 4.27
N ALA A 307 -21.49 -2.85 5.29
CA ALA A 307 -20.92 -1.83 6.18
C ALA A 307 -19.96 -0.90 5.43
N MET A 308 -19.12 -1.44 4.54
CA MET A 308 -18.24 -0.63 3.69
C MET A 308 -19.04 0.31 2.79
N ARG A 309 -20.07 -0.20 2.12
CA ARG A 309 -20.90 0.60 1.20
C ARG A 309 -21.74 1.68 1.89
N ALA A 310 -22.01 1.52 3.18
CA ALA A 310 -22.66 2.56 3.98
C ALA A 310 -21.70 3.70 4.37
N HIS A 311 -20.39 3.49 4.27
CA HIS A 311 -19.38 4.49 4.56
C HIS A 311 -18.98 5.27 3.29
N PRO A 312 -18.81 6.60 3.32
CA PRO A 312 -18.48 7.39 2.12
C PRO A 312 -17.22 6.91 1.39
N ARG A 313 -16.18 6.50 2.14
CA ARG A 313 -14.92 5.97 1.58
C ARG A 313 -15.01 4.53 1.07
N GLY A 314 -16.11 3.82 1.34
CA GLY A 314 -16.36 2.45 0.91
C GLY A 314 -17.57 2.31 -0.02
N ALA A 315 -18.17 3.42 -0.47
CA ALA A 315 -19.42 3.43 -1.23
C ALA A 315 -19.36 2.58 -2.51
N ASN A 316 -18.18 2.51 -3.13
CA ASN A 316 -17.92 1.73 -4.34
C ASN A 316 -17.25 0.37 -4.05
N ALA A 317 -17.31 -0.11 -2.81
CA ALA A 317 -16.69 -1.39 -2.45
C ALA A 317 -17.29 -2.55 -3.24
N ALA A 318 -16.43 -3.49 -3.62
CA ALA A 318 -16.78 -4.63 -4.46
C ALA A 318 -16.04 -5.89 -4.01
N ILE A 319 -16.73 -7.03 -4.09
CA ILE A 319 -16.07 -8.34 -4.05
C ILE A 319 -15.39 -8.53 -5.40
N ILE A 320 -14.06 -8.68 -5.38
CA ILE A 320 -13.25 -8.81 -6.60
C ILE A 320 -12.73 -10.24 -6.83
N GLY A 321 -12.89 -11.13 -5.86
CA GLY A 321 -12.29 -12.45 -5.95
C GLY A 321 -12.45 -13.31 -4.71
N SER A 322 -11.72 -14.42 -4.67
CA SER A 322 -11.68 -15.34 -3.55
C SER A 322 -10.32 -16.01 -3.40
N VAL A 323 -10.05 -16.52 -2.20
CA VAL A 323 -8.88 -17.32 -1.87
C VAL A 323 -9.14 -18.78 -2.22
N THR A 324 -8.10 -19.49 -2.67
CA THR A 324 -8.14 -20.90 -3.05
C THR A 324 -6.95 -21.64 -2.45
N ALA A 325 -7.12 -22.94 -2.17
CA ALA A 325 -6.02 -23.82 -1.79
C ALA A 325 -5.09 -24.18 -2.96
N ALA A 326 -5.54 -23.97 -4.21
CA ALA A 326 -4.76 -24.25 -5.41
C ALA A 326 -3.72 -23.15 -5.68
N ASP A 327 -2.61 -23.51 -6.33
CA ASP A 327 -1.53 -22.59 -6.72
C ASP A 327 -1.04 -21.64 -5.60
N PRO A 328 -0.60 -22.16 -4.42
CA PRO A 328 -0.12 -21.33 -3.32
C PRO A 328 0.92 -20.28 -3.73
N GLY A 329 0.77 -19.05 -3.23
CA GLY A 329 1.64 -17.92 -3.52
C GLY A 329 1.43 -17.31 -4.90
N ARG A 330 0.34 -17.65 -5.61
CA ARG A 330 0.02 -17.09 -6.94
C ARG A 330 -1.33 -16.40 -6.96
N VAL A 331 -1.40 -15.33 -7.76
CA VAL A 331 -2.64 -14.63 -8.07
C VAL A 331 -3.01 -14.88 -9.52
N GLN A 332 -4.24 -15.31 -9.75
CA GLN A 332 -4.82 -15.53 -11.07
C GLN A 332 -5.90 -14.50 -11.34
N LEU A 333 -5.89 -13.88 -12.51
CA LEU A 333 -6.91 -12.94 -12.96
C LEU A 333 -7.73 -13.57 -14.08
N GLN A 334 -9.04 -13.67 -13.89
CA GLN A 334 -9.97 -13.98 -14.96
C GLN A 334 -10.23 -12.72 -15.77
N THR A 335 -9.83 -12.75 -17.03
CA THR A 335 -9.99 -11.63 -17.95
C THR A 335 -11.46 -11.38 -18.29
N ILE A 336 -11.75 -10.22 -18.87
CA ILE A 336 -13.09 -9.92 -19.44
C ILE A 336 -13.57 -10.94 -20.50
N LEU A 337 -12.65 -11.70 -21.10
CA LEU A 337 -12.94 -12.77 -22.08
C LEU A 337 -13.17 -14.14 -21.41
N GLY A 338 -13.03 -14.23 -20.08
CA GLY A 338 -13.23 -15.45 -19.30
C GLY A 338 -11.99 -16.34 -19.18
N SER A 339 -10.89 -16.01 -19.86
CA SER A 339 -9.61 -16.73 -19.75
C SER A 339 -8.87 -16.35 -18.47
N TRP A 340 -8.05 -17.26 -17.94
CA TRP A 340 -7.22 -16.99 -16.75
C TRP A 340 -5.79 -16.66 -17.17
N ARG A 341 -5.23 -15.60 -16.56
CA ARG A 341 -3.80 -15.27 -16.63
C ARG A 341 -3.23 -15.13 -15.23
N ILE A 342 -1.91 -15.23 -15.10
CA ILE A 342 -1.24 -14.86 -13.85
C ILE A 342 -1.24 -13.33 -13.74
N LEU A 343 -1.57 -12.82 -12.54
CA LEU A 343 -1.39 -11.42 -12.17
C LEU A 343 -0.11 -11.34 -11.34
N ASP A 344 1.01 -11.06 -11.99
CA ASP A 344 2.30 -10.97 -11.33
C ASP A 344 2.50 -9.64 -10.60
N MET A 345 3.32 -9.69 -9.55
CA MET A 345 3.91 -8.50 -8.93
C MET A 345 4.70 -7.70 -9.97
N PRO A 346 4.70 -6.36 -9.93
CA PRO A 346 5.47 -5.57 -10.87
C PRO A 346 6.97 -5.85 -10.70
N VAL A 347 7.65 -6.09 -11.83
CA VAL A 347 9.08 -6.48 -11.85
C VAL A 347 10.00 -5.25 -11.84
N GLY A 348 9.50 -4.08 -12.24
CA GLY A 348 10.25 -2.85 -12.32
C GLY A 348 9.45 -1.65 -11.82
N GLU A 349 10.08 -0.48 -11.88
CA GLU A 349 9.45 0.79 -11.55
C GLU A 349 8.56 1.24 -12.71
N GLN A 350 7.24 1.30 -12.48
CA GLN A 350 6.30 1.87 -13.45
C GLN A 350 6.09 3.37 -13.21
N LEU A 351 6.08 3.78 -11.94
CA LEU A 351 5.75 5.14 -11.52
C LEU A 351 6.73 5.57 -10.41
N PRO A 352 7.91 6.13 -10.76
CA PRO A 352 8.85 6.65 -9.76
C PRO A 352 8.18 7.70 -8.90
N ARG A 353 8.49 7.70 -7.60
CA ARG A 353 8.10 8.77 -6.66
C ARG A 353 6.60 9.06 -6.70
N ILE A 354 5.82 7.99 -6.67
CA ILE A 354 4.36 8.09 -6.70
C ILE A 354 3.80 8.41 -5.31
N CYS A 355 4.51 8.07 -4.24
CA CYS A 355 4.17 8.33 -2.84
C CYS A 355 5.41 8.80 -2.06
#